data_AF-A0A8S3THE2-F1
#
_entry.id   AF-A0A8S3THE2-F1
#
_cell.length_a   1.000
_cell.length_b   1.000
_cell.length_c   1.000
_cell.angle_alpha   90.00
_cell.angle_beta   90.00
_cell.angle_gamma   90.00
#
_symmetry.space_group_name_H-M   'P 1'
#
loop_
_entity.id
_entity.type
_entity.pdbx_description
1 polymer ?
#
loop_
_entity_poly.entity_id
_entity_poly.type
_entity_poly.pdbx_seq_one_letter_code
_entity_poly.pdbx_strand_id
1 'polypeptide(L)'
;MSSLKYLFVIPVLVALLAYFYPSDYDYENDMNERLQQILSGLLRAEKKIAQPKAKIAIGFGGCQDMFVDGLALLDALKFEAPENPEHFMSVDTQQELTKMMAYFFQHGAAAERYVGNDTLFNQLTRVAKTIPGYREAIGGNAPAMAQRLAQEGAEVLLAAKLSNNARKAMHSSLHILGDVLEEDDIHLILEYKTGDKWGKFTSPRANRFIVHSDNSNPLLETVDDLEKEILKFDPSVLVVGGLQMMDNFPFQEGQMESRLGKLRSLLATLPRKINTHFEMASFSDPALLQKIISTVVEYSDSLGMNEQELPNLVSILQYGNVSLLSDAHPRVASVLDQMRQVYKLLKNTKEVDGKRKLTRLHVHTLAYQAILTTKGSPWKNTMSATAKASLTAHRHVCGSNWIHTQKSKLLLDDSFSSSISASSTRIPVHEKRPVSCWDEDDYQICVAPVLVCTQVKQTAGGGDNISSAGLLVQVN
;
A
#
# COMPACT_ATOMS: atom_id res chain seq x y z
N MET A 1 45.18 60.43 -1.43
CA MET A 1 45.39 58.97 -1.47
C MET A 1 44.97 58.31 -0.15
N SER A 2 43.68 58.24 0.18
CA SER A 2 43.24 57.51 1.39
C SER A 2 41.87 56.80 1.30
N SER A 3 41.14 56.88 0.19
CA SER A 3 39.81 56.25 0.08
C SER A 3 39.80 54.87 -0.60
N LEU A 4 40.92 54.42 -1.19
CA LEU A 4 40.95 53.16 -1.96
C LEU A 4 41.28 51.91 -1.13
N LYS A 5 41.68 52.05 0.15
CA LYS A 5 42.10 50.92 1.00
C LYS A 5 40.95 50.20 1.72
N TYR A 6 39.75 50.79 1.78
CA TYR A 6 38.60 50.18 2.46
C TYR A 6 37.65 49.43 1.53
N LEU A 7 37.80 49.57 0.20
CA LEU A 7 36.91 48.94 -0.77
C LEU A 7 37.11 47.42 -0.89
N PHE A 8 38.29 46.91 -0.52
CA PHE A 8 38.62 45.48 -0.55
C PHE A 8 38.46 44.78 0.81
N VAL A 9 38.32 45.53 1.90
CA VAL A 9 38.19 44.93 3.24
C VAL A 9 36.77 44.40 3.45
N ILE A 10 35.76 45.13 3.00
CA ILE A 10 34.34 44.77 3.19
C ILE A 10 33.96 43.47 2.45
N PRO A 11 34.31 43.27 1.17
CA PRO A 11 33.96 42.04 0.46
C PRO A 11 34.66 40.80 1.03
N VAL A 12 35.91 40.95 1.48
CA VAL A 12 36.69 39.89 2.11
C VAL A 12 36.11 39.54 3.47
N LEU A 13 35.65 40.52 4.26
CA LEU A 13 34.97 40.28 5.53
C LEU A 13 33.62 39.59 5.35
N VAL A 14 32.85 39.96 4.32
CA VAL A 14 31.57 39.29 3.97
C VAL A 14 31.81 37.85 3.49
N ALA A 15 32.85 37.62 2.68
CA ALA A 15 33.21 36.27 2.24
C ALA A 15 33.73 35.40 3.39
N LEU A 16 34.51 35.97 4.32
CA LEU A 16 34.95 35.28 5.53
C LEU A 16 33.76 35.01 6.47
N LEU A 17 32.84 35.96 6.64
CA LEU A 17 31.60 35.74 7.39
C LEU A 17 30.75 34.65 6.74
N ALA A 18 30.59 34.62 5.42
CA ALA A 18 29.89 33.55 4.71
C ALA A 18 30.60 32.19 4.79
N TYR A 19 31.93 32.18 4.92
CA TYR A 19 32.73 30.96 5.10
C TYR A 19 32.73 30.45 6.55
N PHE A 20 32.67 31.35 7.53
CA PHE A 20 32.65 31.02 8.97
C PHE A 20 31.23 30.92 9.57
N TYR A 21 30.21 31.35 8.84
CA TYR A 21 28.79 31.16 9.20
C TYR A 21 28.25 30.02 8.35
N PRO A 22 28.28 28.77 8.84
CA PRO A 22 27.77 27.64 8.08
C PRO A 22 26.26 27.80 7.91
N SER A 23 25.81 28.34 6.76
CA SER A 23 24.40 28.43 6.41
C SER A 23 23.71 27.07 6.43
N ASP A 24 24.48 26.00 6.20
CA ASP A 24 24.01 24.61 6.24
C ASP A 24 23.69 24.15 7.67
N TYR A 25 24.37 24.69 8.69
CA TYR A 25 24.13 24.30 10.09
C TYR A 25 22.81 24.86 10.64
N ASP A 26 22.49 26.12 10.32
CA ASP A 26 21.20 26.71 10.69
C ASP A 26 20.05 26.09 9.88
N TYR A 27 20.28 25.76 8.60
CA TYR A 27 19.28 25.10 7.74
C TYR A 27 18.98 23.65 8.17
N GLU A 28 19.99 22.85 8.49
CA GLU A 28 19.78 21.48 8.99
C GLU A 28 19.06 21.47 10.35
N ASN A 29 19.38 22.41 11.24
CA ASN A 29 18.70 22.55 12.52
C ASN A 29 17.24 22.97 12.36
N ASP A 30 16.94 23.95 11.51
CA ASP A 30 15.57 24.41 11.24
C ASP A 30 14.71 23.30 10.60
N MET A 31 15.26 22.57 9.63
CA MET A 31 14.58 21.42 9.01
C MET A 31 14.33 20.29 10.01
N ASN A 32 15.30 19.99 10.88
CA ASN A 32 15.10 19.00 11.92
C ASN A 32 14.09 19.46 12.98
N GLU A 33 14.07 20.75 13.34
CA GLU A 33 13.06 21.32 14.23
C GLU A 33 11.66 21.20 13.63
N ARG A 34 11.49 21.56 12.37
CA ARG A 34 10.22 21.40 11.62
C ARG A 34 9.74 19.95 11.61
N LEU A 35 10.62 19.00 11.32
CA LEU A 35 10.30 17.56 11.36
C LEU A 35 9.88 17.12 12.77
N GLN A 36 10.53 17.61 13.82
CA GLN A 36 10.18 17.33 15.21
C GLN A 36 8.80 17.91 15.58
N GLN A 37 8.48 19.13 15.13
CA GLN A 37 7.17 19.74 15.36
C GLN A 37 6.04 18.95 14.68
N ILE A 38 6.25 18.54 13.42
CA ILE A 38 5.33 17.70 12.66
C ILE A 38 5.16 16.34 13.34
N LEU A 39 6.25 15.65 13.68
CA LEU A 39 6.20 14.37 14.39
C LEU A 39 5.40 14.49 15.70
N SER A 40 5.70 15.51 16.49
CA SER A 40 5.01 15.80 17.75
C SER A 40 3.51 16.06 17.52
N GLY A 41 3.14 16.78 16.47
CA GLY A 41 1.76 17.00 16.05
C GLY A 41 1.02 15.72 15.65
N LEU A 42 1.65 14.86 14.85
CA LEU A 42 1.10 13.57 14.44
C LEU A 42 0.91 12.63 15.65
N LEU A 43 1.91 12.51 16.51
CA LEU A 43 1.84 11.70 17.72
C LEU A 43 0.74 12.20 18.68
N ARG A 44 0.54 13.52 18.81
CA ARG A 44 -0.59 14.08 19.56
C ARG A 44 -1.93 13.67 18.92
N ALA A 45 -2.06 13.70 17.60
CA ALA A 45 -3.28 13.32 16.90
C ALA A 45 -3.59 11.82 17.05
N GLU A 46 -2.57 10.95 16.97
CA GLU A 46 -2.68 9.51 17.24
C GLU A 46 -3.16 9.24 18.68
N LYS A 47 -2.58 9.92 19.67
CA LYS A 47 -2.90 9.74 21.10
C LYS A 47 -4.24 10.33 21.55
N LYS A 48 -4.97 11.06 20.70
CA LYS A 48 -6.28 11.64 21.06
C LYS A 48 -7.35 10.59 21.30
N ILE A 49 -7.14 9.38 20.82
CA ILE A 49 -8.08 8.29 20.90
C ILE A 49 -7.42 7.11 21.60
N ALA A 50 -8.21 6.40 22.40
CA ALA A 50 -7.79 5.11 22.92
C ALA A 50 -7.80 4.09 21.79
N GLN A 51 -6.93 3.10 21.89
CA GLN A 51 -6.93 1.96 20.98
C GLN A 51 -8.21 1.14 21.21
N PRO A 52 -9.05 0.94 20.18
CA PRO A 52 -10.29 0.18 20.36
C PRO A 52 -9.98 -1.31 20.51
N LYS A 53 -10.74 -1.97 21.37
CA LYS A 53 -10.77 -3.43 21.46
C LYS A 53 -11.79 -3.94 20.44
N ALA A 54 -11.36 -4.03 19.19
CA ALA A 54 -12.22 -4.45 18.10
C ALA A 54 -11.96 -5.92 17.72
N LYS A 55 -13.03 -6.57 17.24
CA LYS A 55 -12.96 -7.85 16.54
C LYS A 55 -12.96 -7.59 15.04
N ILE A 56 -11.95 -8.11 14.34
CA ILE A 56 -11.83 -7.91 12.89
C ILE A 56 -11.68 -9.27 12.21
N ALA A 57 -12.55 -9.54 11.24
CA ALA A 57 -12.36 -10.68 10.35
C ALA A 57 -11.63 -10.21 9.09
N ILE A 58 -10.74 -11.04 8.55
CA ILE A 58 -9.95 -10.69 7.38
C ILE A 58 -9.63 -11.92 6.53
N GLY A 59 -9.71 -11.76 5.21
CA GLY A 59 -9.23 -12.71 4.20
C GLY A 59 -8.89 -11.93 2.92
N PHE A 60 -8.27 -12.50 1.90
CA PHE A 60 -7.78 -13.86 1.77
C PHE A 60 -6.32 -13.86 1.31
N GLY A 61 -5.76 -15.07 1.24
CA GLY A 61 -4.46 -15.31 0.64
C GLY A 61 -3.31 -15.05 1.60
N GLY A 62 -2.36 -15.99 1.66
CA GLY A 62 -1.15 -15.85 2.44
C GLY A 62 0.01 -16.55 1.75
N CYS A 63 1.21 -15.99 1.89
CA CYS A 63 2.38 -16.49 1.21
C CYS A 63 3.64 -16.30 2.07
N GLN A 64 4.74 -16.86 1.59
CA GLN A 64 6.08 -16.60 2.04
C GLN A 64 6.75 -15.64 1.05
N ASP A 65 6.99 -14.41 1.48
CA ASP A 65 7.75 -13.44 0.70
C ASP A 65 9.24 -13.76 0.77
N MET A 66 9.86 -13.92 -0.39
CA MET A 66 11.29 -14.12 -0.59
C MET A 66 11.89 -12.86 -1.22
N PHE A 67 12.67 -12.09 -0.45
CA PHE A 67 13.28 -10.86 -0.93
C PHE A 67 14.71 -11.11 -1.39
N VAL A 68 15.04 -10.55 -2.55
CA VAL A 68 16.35 -10.73 -3.17
C VAL A 68 16.73 -9.48 -3.96
N ASP A 69 18.03 -9.20 -4.06
CA ASP A 69 18.53 -8.24 -5.05
C ASP A 69 18.26 -8.80 -6.45
N GLY A 70 17.35 -8.14 -7.17
CA GLY A 70 16.84 -8.63 -8.44
C GLY A 70 17.93 -8.74 -9.51
N LEU A 71 18.88 -7.79 -9.53
CA LEU A 71 19.96 -7.81 -10.52
C LEU A 71 21.00 -8.88 -10.19
N ALA A 72 21.32 -9.06 -8.90
CA ALA A 72 22.22 -10.14 -8.47
C ALA A 72 21.63 -11.53 -8.76
N LEU A 73 20.31 -11.69 -8.59
CA LEU A 73 19.63 -12.94 -8.97
C LEU A 73 19.74 -13.20 -10.48
N LEU A 74 19.44 -12.21 -11.31
CA LEU A 74 19.51 -12.34 -12.77
C LEU A 74 20.93 -12.64 -13.24
N ASP A 75 21.95 -12.00 -12.64
CA ASP A 75 23.36 -12.28 -12.91
C ASP A 75 23.76 -13.72 -12.54
N ALA A 76 23.37 -14.19 -11.34
CA ALA A 76 23.63 -15.56 -10.90
C ALA A 76 22.98 -16.62 -11.81
N LEU A 77 21.83 -16.28 -12.41
CA LEU A 77 21.13 -17.11 -13.39
C LEU A 77 21.67 -16.96 -14.81
N LYS A 78 22.57 -16.01 -15.06
CA LYS A 78 23.08 -15.63 -16.38
C LYS A 78 21.98 -15.14 -17.32
N PHE A 79 21.01 -14.43 -16.77
CA PHE A 79 19.91 -13.83 -17.53
C PHE A 79 20.31 -12.43 -17.99
N GLU A 80 20.49 -12.27 -19.29
CA GLU A 80 20.88 -11.00 -19.89
C GLU A 80 19.69 -10.04 -20.06
N ALA A 81 19.99 -8.74 -20.02
CA ALA A 81 19.00 -7.71 -20.30
C ALA A 81 18.51 -7.84 -21.76
N PRO A 82 17.19 -7.78 -22.00
CA PRO A 82 16.65 -7.90 -23.35
C PRO A 82 16.92 -6.64 -24.19
N GLU A 83 16.93 -6.78 -25.51
CA GLU A 83 16.99 -5.61 -26.40
C GLU A 83 15.74 -4.73 -26.29
N ASN A 84 14.56 -5.35 -26.25
CA ASN A 84 13.28 -4.64 -26.24
C ASN A 84 12.46 -5.10 -25.03
N PRO A 85 12.12 -4.20 -24.10
CA PRO A 85 11.17 -4.48 -23.03
C PRO A 85 9.78 -4.71 -23.58
N GLU A 86 9.04 -5.62 -22.95
CA GLU A 86 7.69 -5.98 -23.37
C GLU A 86 6.89 -6.43 -22.15
N HIS A 87 5.60 -6.08 -22.13
CA HIS A 87 4.69 -6.47 -21.08
C HIS A 87 3.90 -7.72 -21.50
N PHE A 88 3.76 -8.65 -20.56
CA PHE A 88 2.97 -9.88 -20.71
C PHE A 88 1.99 -10.00 -19.54
N MET A 89 0.91 -10.76 -19.75
CA MET A 89 -0.08 -11.03 -18.70
C MET A 89 0.46 -12.05 -17.69
N SER A 90 1.16 -13.08 -18.16
CA SER A 90 1.87 -14.10 -17.38
C SER A 90 3.32 -14.27 -17.85
N VAL A 91 4.13 -14.98 -17.06
CA VAL A 91 5.48 -15.43 -17.46
C VAL A 91 5.46 -16.95 -17.68
N ASP A 92 5.83 -17.40 -18.87
CA ASP A 92 6.00 -18.83 -19.16
C ASP A 92 7.45 -19.17 -19.55
N THR A 93 8.23 -18.16 -19.92
CA THR A 93 9.63 -18.31 -20.35
C THR A 93 10.59 -17.33 -19.67
N GLN A 94 11.87 -17.69 -19.66
CA GLN A 94 12.95 -16.78 -19.24
C GLN A 94 12.93 -15.47 -20.05
N GLN A 95 12.65 -15.54 -21.35
CA GLN A 95 12.64 -14.37 -22.22
C GLN A 95 11.51 -13.39 -21.84
N GLU A 96 10.32 -13.90 -21.52
CA GLU A 96 9.22 -13.07 -21.03
C GLU A 96 9.54 -12.46 -19.67
N LEU A 97 10.15 -13.24 -18.76
CA LEU A 97 10.58 -12.74 -17.46
C LEU A 97 11.53 -11.55 -17.61
N THR A 98 12.57 -11.66 -18.45
CA THR A 98 13.56 -10.60 -18.60
C THR A 98 12.98 -9.37 -19.31
N LYS A 99 12.11 -9.58 -20.32
CA LYS A 99 11.36 -8.51 -20.99
C LYS A 99 10.42 -7.75 -20.05
N MET A 100 9.67 -8.46 -19.20
CA MET A 100 8.79 -7.84 -18.19
C MET A 100 9.57 -7.10 -17.13
N MET A 101 10.64 -7.72 -16.59
CA MET A 101 11.51 -7.07 -15.63
C MET A 101 12.05 -5.76 -16.21
N ALA A 102 12.59 -5.77 -17.44
CA ALA A 102 13.08 -4.56 -18.09
C ALA A 102 11.98 -3.51 -18.30
N TYR A 103 10.75 -3.94 -18.61
CA TYR A 103 9.61 -3.05 -18.86
C TYR A 103 9.26 -2.22 -17.61
N PHE A 104 9.20 -2.85 -16.44
CA PHE A 104 8.91 -2.15 -15.18
C PHE A 104 10.15 -1.45 -14.60
N PHE A 105 11.32 -2.08 -14.72
CA PHE A 105 12.59 -1.57 -14.20
C PHE A 105 12.96 -0.20 -14.78
N GLN A 106 12.84 -0.01 -16.09
CA GLN A 106 13.15 1.27 -16.75
C GLN A 106 12.23 2.43 -16.33
N HIS A 107 11.03 2.12 -15.86
CA HIS A 107 10.07 3.10 -15.33
C HIS A 107 10.14 3.23 -13.81
N GLY A 108 10.90 2.36 -13.13
CA GLY A 108 10.88 2.24 -11.68
C GLY A 108 9.48 1.93 -11.16
N ALA A 109 8.69 1.17 -11.92
CA ALA A 109 7.31 0.83 -11.59
C ALA A 109 7.23 -0.48 -10.79
N ALA A 110 6.22 -0.57 -9.94
CA ALA A 110 5.89 -1.77 -9.18
C ALA A 110 5.03 -2.70 -10.06
N ALA A 111 5.27 -4.00 -10.02
CA ALA A 111 4.39 -4.99 -10.65
C ALA A 111 4.50 -6.35 -9.97
N GLU A 112 3.49 -7.18 -10.19
CA GLU A 112 3.35 -8.54 -9.67
C GLU A 112 2.78 -9.44 -10.77
N ARG A 113 3.42 -10.59 -11.05
CA ARG A 113 3.04 -11.44 -12.18
C ARG A 113 3.08 -12.93 -11.84
N TYR A 114 2.08 -13.66 -12.34
CA TYR A 114 2.03 -15.11 -12.29
C TYR A 114 3.06 -15.74 -13.22
N VAL A 115 3.73 -16.79 -12.74
CA VAL A 115 4.66 -17.63 -13.50
C VAL A 115 4.04 -19.01 -13.69
N GLY A 116 3.66 -19.33 -14.92
CA GLY A 116 3.06 -20.62 -15.28
C GLY A 116 4.07 -21.76 -15.44
N ASN A 117 5.36 -21.44 -15.46
CA ASN A 117 6.44 -22.42 -15.61
C ASN A 117 7.10 -22.76 -14.27
N ASP A 118 6.66 -23.85 -13.66
CA ASP A 118 7.19 -24.35 -12.37
C ASP A 118 8.70 -24.60 -12.40
N THR A 119 9.25 -25.05 -13.54
CA THR A 119 10.69 -25.31 -13.64
C THR A 119 11.48 -24.01 -13.55
N LEU A 120 11.03 -22.97 -14.24
CA LEU A 120 11.62 -21.64 -14.17
C LEU A 120 11.44 -21.05 -12.77
N PHE A 121 10.25 -21.15 -12.19
CA PHE A 121 9.96 -20.59 -10.87
C PHE A 121 10.79 -21.27 -9.76
N ASN A 122 10.88 -22.60 -9.78
CA ASN A 122 11.73 -23.36 -8.86
C ASN A 122 13.22 -23.04 -9.03
N GLN A 123 13.66 -22.76 -10.25
CA GLN A 123 15.03 -22.31 -10.49
C GLN A 123 15.27 -20.92 -9.85
N LEU A 124 14.35 -19.98 -10.04
CA LEU A 124 14.42 -18.63 -9.49
C LEU A 124 14.51 -18.67 -7.95
N THR A 125 13.58 -19.37 -7.29
CA THR A 125 13.52 -19.43 -5.82
C THR A 125 14.74 -20.16 -5.24
N ARG A 126 15.19 -21.27 -5.84
CA ARG A 126 16.39 -21.98 -5.41
C ARG A 126 17.64 -21.11 -5.48
N VAL A 127 17.83 -20.35 -6.57
CA VAL A 127 19.00 -19.49 -6.72
C VAL A 127 18.91 -18.26 -5.83
N ALA A 128 17.71 -17.70 -5.63
CA ALA A 128 17.49 -16.55 -4.74
C ALA A 128 18.01 -16.80 -3.32
N LYS A 129 17.84 -18.02 -2.78
CA LYS A 129 18.36 -18.43 -1.46
C LYS A 129 19.88 -18.36 -1.33
N THR A 130 20.61 -18.32 -2.45
CA THR A 130 22.07 -18.25 -2.49
C THR A 130 22.61 -16.82 -2.57
N ILE A 131 21.74 -15.84 -2.82
CA ILE A 131 22.15 -14.44 -3.04
C ILE A 131 22.37 -13.74 -1.69
N PRO A 132 23.50 -13.03 -1.50
CA PRO A 132 23.73 -12.24 -0.30
C PRO A 132 22.62 -11.22 -0.05
N GLY A 133 22.15 -11.15 1.21
CA GLY A 133 21.05 -10.25 1.59
C GLY A 133 19.65 -10.83 1.39
N TYR A 134 19.55 -12.07 0.91
CA TYR A 134 18.29 -12.81 0.88
C TYR A 134 17.64 -12.86 2.27
N ARG A 135 16.31 -12.67 2.29
CA ARG A 135 15.50 -12.74 3.51
C ARG A 135 14.08 -13.20 3.20
N GLU A 136 13.44 -13.73 4.23
CA GLU A 136 12.07 -14.25 4.18
C GLU A 136 11.17 -13.47 5.16
N ALA A 137 9.92 -13.23 4.78
CA ALA A 137 8.88 -12.72 5.68
C ALA A 137 7.50 -13.28 5.32
N ILE A 138 6.57 -13.28 6.27
CA ILE A 138 5.17 -13.62 5.97
C ILE A 138 4.61 -12.53 5.06
N GLY A 139 4.06 -12.96 3.93
CA GLY A 139 3.48 -12.12 2.89
C GLY A 139 1.97 -12.32 2.73
N GLY A 140 1.43 -11.60 1.74
CA GLY A 140 0.01 -11.56 1.42
C GLY A 140 -0.72 -10.46 2.19
N ASN A 141 -1.67 -9.79 1.52
CA ASN A 141 -2.39 -8.65 2.10
C ASN A 141 -3.06 -9.04 3.42
N ALA A 142 -3.79 -10.16 3.43
CA ALA A 142 -4.57 -10.56 4.59
C ALA A 142 -3.70 -10.90 5.82
N PRO A 143 -2.64 -11.74 5.73
CA PRO A 143 -1.72 -11.96 6.84
C PRO A 143 -1.01 -10.68 7.29
N ALA A 144 -0.51 -9.85 6.36
CA ALA A 144 0.18 -8.61 6.73
C ALA A 144 -0.75 -7.66 7.53
N MET A 145 -1.98 -7.50 7.06
CA MET A 145 -3.00 -6.71 7.76
C MET A 145 -3.39 -7.34 9.10
N ALA A 146 -3.62 -8.66 9.14
CA ALA A 146 -4.01 -9.38 10.34
C ALA A 146 -2.94 -9.28 11.44
N GLN A 147 -1.67 -9.45 11.06
CA GLN A 147 -0.52 -9.29 11.94
C GLN A 147 -0.46 -7.87 12.51
N ARG A 148 -0.70 -6.86 11.68
CA ARG A 148 -0.73 -5.46 12.12
C ARG A 148 -1.87 -5.20 13.11
N LEU A 149 -3.08 -5.63 12.77
CA LEU A 149 -4.26 -5.46 13.63
C LEU A 149 -4.06 -6.13 14.99
N ALA A 150 -3.50 -7.34 15.02
CA ALA A 150 -3.22 -8.07 16.24
C ALA A 150 -2.13 -7.39 17.10
N GLN A 151 -1.05 -6.89 16.49
CA GLN A 151 -0.03 -6.09 17.19
C GLN A 151 -0.60 -4.80 17.80
N GLU A 152 -1.64 -4.26 17.16
CA GLU A 152 -2.40 -3.10 17.60
C GLU A 152 -3.56 -3.51 18.55
N GLY A 153 -3.56 -4.73 19.08
CA GLY A 153 -4.46 -5.15 20.16
C GLY A 153 -5.87 -5.58 19.73
N ALA A 154 -6.11 -5.76 18.42
CA ALA A 154 -7.37 -6.35 17.94
C ALA A 154 -7.40 -7.88 18.14
N GLU A 155 -8.60 -8.41 18.36
CA GLU A 155 -8.86 -9.84 18.21
C GLU A 155 -9.18 -10.09 16.73
N VAL A 156 -8.49 -11.03 16.10
CA VAL A 156 -8.51 -11.14 14.63
C VAL A 156 -8.79 -12.57 14.19
N LEU A 157 -9.77 -12.71 13.31
CA LEU A 157 -10.09 -13.95 12.59
C LEU A 157 -9.53 -13.86 11.18
N LEU A 158 -8.48 -14.63 10.88
CA LEU A 158 -7.80 -14.65 9.58
C LEU A 158 -8.22 -15.87 8.77
N ALA A 159 -8.86 -15.67 7.62
CA ALA A 159 -9.15 -16.70 6.64
C ALA A 159 -8.01 -16.79 5.61
N ALA A 160 -7.04 -17.67 5.86
CA ALA A 160 -5.92 -17.93 4.96
C ALA A 160 -5.33 -19.32 5.20
N LYS A 161 -5.00 -20.04 4.11
CA LYS A 161 -4.25 -21.29 4.20
C LYS A 161 -2.78 -20.94 4.40
N LEU A 162 -2.22 -21.40 5.52
CA LEU A 162 -0.84 -21.14 5.94
C LEU A 162 -0.22 -22.43 6.46
N SER A 163 1.07 -22.61 6.22
CA SER A 163 1.86 -23.70 6.78
C SER A 163 1.96 -23.61 8.30
N ASN A 164 2.40 -24.70 8.95
CA ASN A 164 2.66 -24.69 10.38
C ASN A 164 3.73 -23.67 10.80
N ASN A 165 4.71 -23.39 9.93
CA ASN A 165 5.76 -22.43 10.24
C ASN A 165 5.24 -20.99 10.16
N ALA A 166 4.49 -20.66 9.11
CA ALA A 166 3.84 -19.36 8.98
C ALA A 166 2.88 -19.10 10.14
N ARG A 167 2.01 -20.05 10.48
CA ARG A 167 1.08 -19.93 11.63
C ARG A 167 1.80 -19.65 12.96
N LYS A 168 2.94 -20.28 13.22
CA LYS A 168 3.74 -20.07 14.44
C LYS A 168 4.41 -18.70 14.49
N ALA A 169 4.75 -18.13 13.33
CA ALA A 169 5.38 -16.82 13.24
C ALA A 169 4.36 -15.66 13.33
N MET A 170 3.08 -15.94 13.13
CA MET A 170 1.98 -14.98 13.35
C MET A 170 1.74 -14.69 14.84
N HIS A 171 1.14 -13.54 15.13
CA HIS A 171 0.76 -13.14 16.49
C HIS A 171 -0.19 -14.16 17.14
N SER A 172 0.09 -14.54 18.40
CA SER A 172 -0.66 -15.58 19.11
C SER A 172 -2.15 -15.32 19.34
N SER A 173 -2.62 -14.06 19.22
CA SER A 173 -4.05 -13.72 19.33
C SER A 173 -4.85 -13.93 18.04
N LEU A 174 -4.20 -14.38 16.96
CA LEU A 174 -4.86 -14.63 15.68
C LEU A 174 -5.56 -15.99 15.68
N HIS A 175 -6.85 -15.98 15.32
CA HIS A 175 -7.61 -17.18 15.01
C HIS A 175 -7.53 -17.44 13.51
N ILE A 176 -6.74 -18.43 13.09
CA ILE A 176 -6.47 -18.71 11.67
C ILE A 176 -7.38 -19.86 11.19
N LEU A 177 -8.24 -19.57 10.22
CA LEU A 177 -9.10 -20.52 9.52
C LEU A 177 -8.43 -21.09 8.27
N GLY A 178 -8.97 -22.21 7.78
CA GLY A 178 -8.46 -22.92 6.61
C GLY A 178 -7.54 -24.08 6.98
N ASP A 179 -7.37 -25.01 6.04
CA ASP A 179 -6.48 -26.15 6.20
C ASP A 179 -5.01 -25.70 6.30
N VAL A 180 -4.20 -26.53 6.96
CA VAL A 180 -2.77 -26.31 7.09
C VAL A 180 -2.09 -26.75 5.79
N LEU A 181 -1.28 -25.87 5.20
CA LEU A 181 -0.47 -26.21 4.03
C LEU A 181 0.78 -26.98 4.44
N GLU A 182 1.26 -27.84 3.55
CA GLU A 182 2.59 -28.45 3.70
C GLU A 182 3.68 -27.39 3.56
N GLU A 183 3.61 -26.60 2.49
CA GLU A 183 4.46 -25.44 2.22
C GLU A 183 3.60 -24.23 1.83
N ASP A 184 4.03 -23.03 2.20
CA ASP A 184 3.36 -21.79 1.80
C ASP A 184 3.60 -21.50 0.32
N ASP A 185 2.62 -20.88 -0.35
CA ASP A 185 2.83 -20.29 -1.67
C ASP A 185 3.98 -19.25 -1.57
N ILE A 186 4.86 -19.18 -2.59
CA ILE A 186 6.05 -18.33 -2.56
C ILE A 186 5.87 -17.12 -3.46
N HIS A 187 6.18 -15.94 -2.93
CA HIS A 187 6.27 -14.70 -3.69
C HIS A 187 7.72 -14.24 -3.74
N LEU A 188 8.32 -14.25 -4.93
CA LEU A 188 9.69 -13.81 -5.11
C LEU A 188 9.72 -12.31 -5.45
N ILE A 189 10.31 -11.53 -4.57
CA ILE A 189 10.37 -10.07 -4.63
C ILE A 189 11.78 -9.64 -5.08
N LEU A 190 11.90 -9.25 -6.34
CA LEU A 190 13.13 -8.78 -6.97
C LEU A 190 13.27 -7.27 -6.72
N GLU A 191 14.03 -6.91 -5.69
CA GLU A 191 14.29 -5.50 -5.30
C GLU A 191 15.41 -4.89 -6.16
N TYR A 192 15.27 -3.60 -6.49
CA TYR A 192 16.30 -2.81 -7.18
C TYR A 192 16.29 -1.37 -6.66
N LYS A 193 17.42 -0.67 -6.83
CA LYS A 193 17.67 0.67 -6.29
C LYS A 193 17.62 1.74 -7.37
N THR A 194 17.48 2.98 -6.93
CA THR A 194 17.62 4.16 -7.79
C THR A 194 18.99 4.18 -8.45
N GLY A 195 19.03 4.33 -9.77
CA GLY A 195 20.27 4.42 -10.54
C GLY A 195 20.92 3.08 -10.88
N ASP A 196 20.34 1.96 -10.44
CA ASP A 196 20.79 0.63 -10.86
C ASP A 196 20.69 0.50 -12.39
N LYS A 197 21.64 -0.23 -12.97
CA LYS A 197 21.76 -0.44 -14.42
C LYS A 197 21.69 -1.92 -14.76
N TRP A 198 20.90 -2.24 -15.77
CA TRP A 198 20.82 -3.59 -16.33
C TRP A 198 20.75 -3.50 -17.85
N GLY A 199 21.84 -3.89 -18.52
CA GLY A 199 22.04 -3.60 -19.94
C GLY A 199 21.97 -2.09 -20.22
N LYS A 200 21.07 -1.69 -21.11
CA LYS A 200 20.81 -0.28 -21.45
C LYS A 200 19.81 0.43 -20.53
N PHE A 201 19.14 -0.30 -19.64
CA PHE A 201 18.10 0.26 -18.78
C PHE A 201 18.70 0.81 -17.50
N THR A 202 18.12 1.89 -17.00
CA THR A 202 18.47 2.48 -15.70
C THR A 202 17.19 2.73 -14.92
N SER A 203 17.14 2.31 -13.65
CA SER A 203 15.95 2.54 -12.85
C SER A 203 15.90 3.96 -12.28
N PRO A 204 14.82 4.73 -12.49
CA PRO A 204 14.72 6.10 -11.99
C PRO A 204 14.44 6.17 -10.48
N ARG A 205 14.01 5.07 -9.85
CA ARG A 205 13.77 4.99 -8.39
C ARG A 205 13.89 3.55 -7.89
N ALA A 206 14.18 3.40 -6.60
CA ALA A 206 14.12 2.10 -5.94
C ALA A 206 12.69 1.53 -5.97
N ASN A 207 12.55 0.27 -6.39
CA ASN A 207 11.27 -0.42 -6.43
C ASN A 207 11.49 -1.96 -6.48
N ARG A 208 10.42 -2.71 -6.75
CA ARG A 208 10.41 -4.17 -6.81
C ARG A 208 9.50 -4.73 -7.90
N PHE A 209 9.94 -5.82 -8.51
CA PHE A 209 9.15 -6.68 -9.39
C PHE A 209 8.87 -8.00 -8.66
N ILE A 210 7.60 -8.38 -8.57
CA ILE A 210 7.18 -9.58 -7.83
C ILE A 210 6.77 -10.64 -8.85
N VAL A 211 7.23 -11.87 -8.64
CA VAL A 211 6.76 -13.03 -9.38
C VAL A 211 6.33 -14.14 -8.43
N HIS A 212 5.26 -14.84 -8.77
CA HIS A 212 4.70 -15.89 -7.93
C HIS A 212 4.16 -17.03 -8.79
N SER A 213 4.01 -18.22 -8.20
CA SER A 213 3.43 -19.41 -8.84
C SER A 213 2.47 -20.07 -7.84
N ASP A 214 1.50 -19.26 -7.41
CA ASP A 214 0.58 -19.63 -6.34
C ASP A 214 -0.40 -20.70 -6.80
N ASN A 215 -0.62 -21.70 -5.96
CA ASN A 215 -1.60 -22.77 -6.22
C ASN A 215 -2.83 -22.67 -5.32
N SER A 216 -2.69 -22.06 -4.14
CA SER A 216 -3.74 -22.05 -3.12
C SER A 216 -4.48 -20.70 -3.08
N ASN A 217 -3.74 -19.59 -3.08
CA ASN A 217 -4.33 -18.24 -2.92
C ASN A 217 -5.40 -17.86 -3.98
N PRO A 218 -5.23 -18.15 -5.29
CA PRO A 218 -6.20 -17.80 -6.32
C PRO A 218 -7.55 -18.50 -6.15
N LEU A 219 -7.57 -19.64 -5.46
CA LEU A 219 -8.76 -20.48 -5.30
C LEU A 219 -9.72 -20.00 -4.22
N LEU A 220 -9.31 -19.08 -3.35
CA LEU A 220 -10.15 -18.50 -2.28
C LEU A 220 -10.92 -19.56 -1.45
N GLU A 221 -10.28 -20.71 -1.17
CA GLU A 221 -10.99 -21.84 -0.55
C GLU A 221 -11.49 -21.52 0.86
N THR A 222 -10.78 -20.65 1.58
CA THR A 222 -11.12 -20.23 2.94
C THR A 222 -12.34 -19.30 3.02
N VAL A 223 -12.95 -18.92 1.89
CA VAL A 223 -14.27 -18.28 1.89
C VAL A 223 -15.30 -19.18 2.57
N ASP A 224 -15.23 -20.50 2.30
CA ASP A 224 -16.17 -21.48 2.86
C ASP A 224 -16.01 -21.62 4.39
N ASP A 225 -14.79 -21.47 4.91
CA ASP A 225 -14.53 -21.50 6.35
C ASP A 225 -14.95 -20.19 7.02
N LEU A 226 -14.66 -19.07 6.37
CA LEU A 226 -15.07 -17.75 6.86
C LEU A 226 -16.59 -17.64 6.97
N GLU A 227 -17.34 -18.13 5.98
CA GLU A 227 -18.81 -18.12 6.00
C GLU A 227 -19.38 -18.83 7.24
N LYS A 228 -18.79 -19.95 7.65
CA LYS A 228 -19.23 -20.74 8.81
C LYS A 228 -18.94 -20.07 10.15
N GLU A 229 -17.90 -19.25 10.23
CA GLU A 229 -17.37 -18.71 11.49
C GLU A 229 -17.66 -17.21 11.69
N ILE A 230 -17.83 -16.43 10.63
CA ILE A 230 -17.90 -14.97 10.72
C ILE A 230 -19.03 -14.45 11.62
N LEU A 231 -20.20 -15.09 11.57
CA LEU A 231 -21.34 -14.69 12.42
C LEU A 231 -21.13 -15.05 13.88
N LYS A 232 -20.39 -16.13 14.18
CA LYS A 232 -20.04 -16.54 15.55
C LYS A 232 -18.98 -15.60 16.13
N PHE A 233 -18.04 -15.18 15.30
CA PHE A 233 -16.98 -14.26 15.69
C PHE A 233 -17.50 -12.85 15.97
N ASP A 234 -18.57 -12.43 15.27
CA ASP A 234 -19.23 -11.12 15.37
C ASP A 234 -18.27 -9.92 15.23
N PRO A 235 -17.55 -9.82 14.10
CA PRO A 235 -16.60 -8.73 13.90
C PRO A 235 -17.29 -7.39 13.64
N SER A 236 -16.63 -6.28 14.02
CA SER A 236 -17.06 -4.93 13.63
C SER A 236 -16.84 -4.68 12.13
N VAL A 237 -15.82 -5.34 11.55
CA VAL A 237 -15.45 -5.23 10.13
C VAL A 237 -14.98 -6.56 9.56
N LEU A 238 -15.40 -6.86 8.34
CA LEU A 238 -14.76 -7.83 7.46
C LEU A 238 -13.84 -7.08 6.48
N VAL A 239 -12.56 -7.42 6.48
CA VAL A 239 -11.59 -6.99 5.47
C VAL A 239 -11.45 -8.06 4.39
N VAL A 240 -11.51 -7.64 3.12
CA VAL A 240 -11.27 -8.47 1.94
C VAL A 240 -10.04 -7.94 1.21
N GLY A 241 -9.09 -8.80 0.90
CA GLY A 241 -7.86 -8.52 0.14
C GLY A 241 -7.32 -9.79 -0.51
N GLY A 242 -6.17 -9.69 -1.20
CA GLY A 242 -5.49 -10.83 -1.83
C GLY A 242 -6.12 -11.32 -3.13
N LEU A 243 -7.13 -10.62 -3.67
CA LEU A 243 -7.84 -11.05 -4.89
C LEU A 243 -7.01 -10.85 -6.17
N GLN A 244 -5.93 -10.07 -6.12
CA GLN A 244 -4.98 -9.93 -7.22
C GLN A 244 -4.24 -11.24 -7.53
N MET A 245 -4.25 -12.21 -6.62
CA MET A 245 -3.72 -13.55 -6.88
C MET A 245 -4.50 -14.30 -7.96
N MET A 246 -5.74 -13.87 -8.24
CA MET A 246 -6.53 -14.43 -9.35
C MET A 246 -6.10 -13.90 -10.73
N ASP A 247 -5.25 -12.87 -10.77
CA ASP A 247 -4.84 -12.20 -12.01
C ASP A 247 -3.99 -13.14 -12.87
N ASN A 248 -4.48 -13.45 -14.07
CA ASN A 248 -3.85 -14.33 -15.04
C ASN A 248 -3.56 -15.77 -14.54
N PHE A 249 -4.20 -16.19 -13.45
CA PHE A 249 -4.14 -17.57 -12.96
C PHE A 249 -4.92 -18.50 -13.91
N PRO A 250 -4.38 -19.69 -14.26
CA PRO A 250 -5.00 -20.61 -15.21
C PRO A 250 -6.16 -21.39 -14.58
N PHE A 251 -7.26 -20.70 -14.28
CA PHE A 251 -8.48 -21.32 -13.78
C PHE A 251 -9.06 -22.35 -14.75
N GLN A 252 -9.63 -23.41 -14.21
CA GLN A 252 -10.54 -24.26 -14.97
C GLN A 252 -11.81 -23.48 -15.33
N GLU A 253 -12.46 -23.85 -16.44
CA GLU A 253 -13.68 -23.18 -16.91
C GLU A 253 -14.74 -23.11 -15.79
N GLY A 254 -15.23 -21.90 -15.50
CA GLY A 254 -16.23 -21.64 -14.46
C GLY A 254 -15.71 -21.65 -13.01
N GLN A 255 -14.44 -22.00 -12.77
CA GLN A 255 -13.88 -22.09 -11.42
C GLN A 255 -13.77 -20.71 -10.76
N MET A 256 -13.26 -19.70 -11.50
CA MET A 256 -13.16 -18.33 -11.01
C MET A 256 -14.54 -17.78 -10.64
N GLU A 257 -15.54 -17.94 -11.53
CA GLU A 257 -16.91 -17.50 -11.31
C GLU A 257 -17.53 -18.17 -10.09
N SER A 258 -17.29 -19.47 -9.89
CA SER A 258 -17.76 -20.19 -8.71
C SER A 258 -17.17 -19.60 -7.41
N ARG A 259 -15.85 -19.35 -7.39
CA ARG A 259 -15.17 -18.79 -6.20
C ARG A 259 -15.61 -17.35 -5.90
N LEU A 260 -15.65 -16.48 -6.91
CA LEU A 260 -16.17 -15.12 -6.75
C LEU A 260 -17.66 -15.13 -6.37
N GLY A 261 -18.45 -16.05 -6.91
CA GLY A 261 -19.85 -16.23 -6.55
C GLY A 261 -20.06 -16.53 -5.07
N LYS A 262 -19.22 -17.40 -4.48
CA LYS A 262 -19.23 -17.67 -3.03
C LYS A 262 -18.89 -16.43 -2.21
N LEU A 263 -17.83 -15.72 -2.59
CA LEU A 263 -17.44 -14.48 -1.91
C LEU A 263 -18.55 -13.43 -1.97
N ARG A 264 -19.17 -13.24 -3.14
CA ARG A 264 -20.33 -12.35 -3.30
C ARG A 264 -21.49 -12.76 -2.42
N SER A 265 -21.80 -14.06 -2.34
CA SER A 265 -22.88 -14.57 -1.49
C SER A 265 -22.61 -14.29 -0.01
N LEU A 266 -21.39 -14.52 0.46
CA LEU A 266 -20.96 -14.14 1.80
C LEU A 266 -21.18 -12.63 2.03
N LEU A 267 -20.62 -11.77 1.17
CA LEU A 267 -20.74 -10.31 1.34
C LEU A 267 -22.20 -9.81 1.30
N ALA A 268 -23.03 -10.40 0.43
CA ALA A 268 -24.43 -10.04 0.28
C ALA A 268 -25.29 -10.40 1.50
N THR A 269 -24.93 -11.47 2.21
CA THR A 269 -25.68 -11.99 3.36
C THR A 269 -25.20 -11.43 4.71
N LEU A 270 -24.07 -10.71 4.74
CA LEU A 270 -23.56 -10.12 5.96
C LEU A 270 -24.53 -9.10 6.57
N PRO A 271 -24.79 -9.15 7.89
CA PRO A 271 -25.52 -8.11 8.59
C PRO A 271 -24.93 -6.72 8.35
N ARG A 272 -25.79 -5.69 8.28
CA ARG A 272 -25.36 -4.29 8.09
C ARG A 272 -24.52 -3.74 9.25
N LYS A 273 -24.58 -4.37 10.44
CA LYS A 273 -23.72 -4.01 11.57
C LYS A 273 -22.24 -4.34 11.33
N ILE A 274 -21.95 -5.33 10.48
CA ILE A 274 -20.60 -5.70 10.08
C ILE A 274 -20.27 -4.87 8.85
N ASN A 275 -19.35 -3.91 8.98
CA ASN A 275 -18.91 -3.14 7.82
C ASN A 275 -17.95 -3.98 6.97
N THR A 276 -17.84 -3.67 5.69
CA THR A 276 -16.91 -4.34 4.77
C THR A 276 -15.87 -3.36 4.25
N HIS A 277 -14.60 -3.77 4.28
CA HIS A 277 -13.48 -3.02 3.73
C HIS A 277 -12.76 -3.85 2.68
N PHE A 278 -12.58 -3.30 1.48
CA PHE A 278 -11.76 -3.93 0.44
C PHE A 278 -10.42 -3.22 0.34
N GLU A 279 -9.34 -3.93 0.64
CA GLU A 279 -7.98 -3.50 0.34
C GLU A 279 -7.66 -3.91 -1.09
N MET A 280 -7.68 -2.93 -2.00
CA MET A 280 -7.39 -3.12 -3.40
C MET A 280 -5.87 -3.20 -3.60
N ALA A 281 -5.44 -4.09 -4.49
CA ALA A 281 -4.05 -4.25 -4.91
C ALA A 281 -3.93 -4.12 -6.44
N SER A 282 -2.77 -4.46 -6.99
CA SER A 282 -2.49 -4.31 -8.41
C SER A 282 -3.24 -5.35 -9.26
N PHE A 283 -4.11 -4.89 -10.17
CA PHE A 283 -4.74 -5.73 -11.18
C PHE A 283 -4.26 -5.32 -12.58
N SER A 284 -3.85 -6.29 -13.38
CA SER A 284 -3.44 -6.10 -14.77
C SER A 284 -4.51 -6.52 -15.78
N ASP A 285 -5.37 -7.49 -15.46
CA ASP A 285 -6.51 -7.87 -16.30
C ASP A 285 -7.76 -7.00 -16.04
N PRO A 286 -8.22 -6.21 -17.04
CA PRO A 286 -9.47 -5.45 -16.93
C PRO A 286 -10.70 -6.33 -16.69
N ALA A 287 -10.74 -7.55 -17.26
CA ALA A 287 -11.89 -8.43 -17.14
C ALA A 287 -12.05 -8.96 -15.71
N LEU A 288 -10.94 -9.39 -15.08
CA LEU A 288 -10.92 -9.69 -13.66
C LEU A 288 -11.33 -8.48 -12.82
N LEU A 289 -10.76 -7.29 -13.05
CA LEU A 289 -11.10 -6.11 -12.25
C LEU A 289 -12.59 -5.76 -12.34
N GLN A 290 -13.22 -5.89 -13.50
CA GLN A 290 -14.68 -5.73 -13.64
C GLN A 290 -15.48 -6.75 -12.81
N LYS A 291 -15.03 -8.02 -12.78
CA LYS A 291 -15.63 -9.04 -11.90
C LYS A 291 -15.43 -8.67 -10.43
N ILE A 292 -14.26 -8.21 -10.02
CA ILE A 292 -13.99 -7.75 -8.64
C ILE A 292 -14.89 -6.58 -8.25
N ILE A 293 -15.14 -5.63 -9.16
CA ILE A 293 -16.03 -4.50 -8.88
C ILE A 293 -17.44 -5.00 -8.55
N SER A 294 -17.99 -5.83 -9.42
CA SER A 294 -19.36 -6.37 -9.27
C SER A 294 -19.51 -7.41 -8.16
N THR A 295 -18.41 -7.94 -7.63
CA THR A 295 -18.38 -8.96 -6.57
C THR A 295 -18.11 -8.35 -5.19
N VAL A 296 -17.21 -7.37 -5.12
CA VAL A 296 -16.61 -6.90 -3.86
C VAL A 296 -16.74 -5.40 -3.67
N VAL A 297 -16.39 -4.58 -4.68
CA VAL A 297 -16.43 -3.11 -4.55
C VAL A 297 -17.85 -2.62 -4.29
N GLU A 298 -18.84 -3.12 -5.05
CA GLU A 298 -20.25 -2.77 -4.86
C GLU A 298 -20.86 -3.29 -3.53
N TYR A 299 -20.12 -4.15 -2.83
CA TYR A 299 -20.49 -4.76 -1.55
C TYR A 299 -19.64 -4.23 -0.38
N SER A 300 -18.82 -3.21 -0.62
CA SER A 300 -17.88 -2.64 0.35
C SER A 300 -18.34 -1.29 0.89
N ASP A 301 -18.36 -1.15 2.22
CA ASP A 301 -18.58 0.15 2.90
C ASP A 301 -17.32 1.04 2.83
N SER A 302 -16.15 0.41 2.69
CA SER A 302 -14.86 1.09 2.61
C SER A 302 -13.93 0.49 1.56
N LEU A 303 -13.12 1.34 0.93
CA LEU A 303 -12.01 0.93 0.06
C LEU A 303 -10.67 1.48 0.57
N GLY A 304 -9.60 0.70 0.45
CA GLY A 304 -8.21 1.10 0.70
C GLY A 304 -7.34 0.79 -0.52
N MET A 305 -6.44 1.71 -0.91
CA MET A 305 -5.58 1.56 -2.09
C MET A 305 -4.45 2.59 -2.11
N ASN A 306 -3.46 2.40 -2.98
CA ASN A 306 -2.39 3.36 -3.23
C ASN A 306 -2.68 4.29 -4.42
N GLU A 307 -1.71 5.17 -4.73
CA GLU A 307 -1.78 6.08 -5.87
C GLU A 307 -1.79 5.43 -7.26
N GLN A 308 -1.40 4.16 -7.37
CA GLN A 308 -1.36 3.43 -8.63
C GLN A 308 -2.70 2.75 -8.93
N GLU A 309 -3.36 2.25 -7.89
CA GLU A 309 -4.65 1.59 -7.96
C GLU A 309 -5.81 2.58 -8.14
N LEU A 310 -5.74 3.76 -7.50
CA LEU A 310 -6.81 4.75 -7.57
C LEU A 310 -7.15 5.21 -9.01
N PRO A 311 -6.19 5.59 -9.87
CA PRO A 311 -6.45 5.90 -11.28
C PRO A 311 -7.08 4.74 -12.03
N ASN A 312 -6.64 3.49 -11.76
CA ASN A 312 -7.21 2.31 -12.39
C ASN A 312 -8.67 2.09 -11.97
N LEU A 313 -8.99 2.30 -10.69
CA LEU A 313 -10.36 2.25 -10.21
C LEU A 313 -11.24 3.34 -10.83
N VAL A 314 -10.74 4.57 -10.97
CA VAL A 314 -11.47 5.63 -11.68
C VAL A 314 -11.73 5.23 -13.13
N SER A 315 -10.68 4.77 -13.83
CA SER A 315 -10.73 4.44 -15.25
C SER A 315 -11.70 3.31 -15.54
N ILE A 316 -11.68 2.24 -14.75
CA ILE A 316 -12.57 1.09 -14.94
C ILE A 316 -14.02 1.44 -14.62
N LEU A 317 -14.28 2.27 -13.60
CA LEU A 317 -15.65 2.68 -13.24
C LEU A 317 -16.26 3.64 -14.27
N GLN A 318 -15.44 4.42 -15.00
CA GLN A 318 -15.91 5.39 -15.98
C GLN A 318 -15.89 4.87 -17.43
N TYR A 319 -14.84 4.12 -17.79
CA TYR A 319 -14.50 3.80 -19.18
C TYR A 319 -14.30 2.30 -19.43
N GLY A 320 -14.22 1.48 -18.37
CA GLY A 320 -14.05 0.02 -18.51
C GLY A 320 -12.65 -0.45 -18.90
N ASN A 321 -11.62 0.39 -18.76
CA ASN A 321 -10.21 0.05 -19.03
C ASN A 321 -9.29 0.32 -17.82
N VAL A 322 -8.05 -0.18 -17.87
CA VAL A 322 -7.01 0.02 -16.83
C VAL A 322 -5.70 0.50 -17.47
N SER A 323 -4.86 1.18 -16.69
CA SER A 323 -3.50 1.56 -17.06
C SER A 323 -2.47 0.68 -16.33
N LEU A 324 -1.41 0.29 -17.02
CA LEU A 324 -0.30 -0.47 -16.42
C LEU A 324 0.74 0.41 -15.73
N LEU A 325 0.76 1.70 -16.07
CA LEU A 325 1.69 2.68 -15.53
C LEU A 325 0.91 3.86 -14.95
N SER A 326 1.37 4.34 -13.81
CA SER A 326 0.82 5.49 -13.08
C SER A 326 1.96 6.35 -12.57
N ASP A 327 1.65 7.63 -12.31
CA ASP A 327 2.60 8.56 -11.73
C ASP A 327 2.99 8.09 -10.31
N ALA A 328 4.29 7.97 -10.08
CA ALA A 328 4.88 7.58 -8.81
C ALA A 328 4.74 8.65 -7.72
N HIS A 329 4.52 9.92 -8.10
CA HIS A 329 4.43 11.06 -7.18
C HIS A 329 3.29 11.99 -7.59
N PRO A 330 2.04 11.51 -7.58
CA PRO A 330 0.94 12.32 -8.05
C PRO A 330 0.74 13.54 -7.13
N ARG A 331 0.38 14.66 -7.76
CA ARG A 331 -0.03 15.87 -7.02
C ARG A 331 -1.21 15.53 -6.11
N VAL A 332 -1.18 16.00 -4.86
CA VAL A 332 -2.28 15.83 -3.88
C VAL A 332 -3.64 16.18 -4.49
N ALA A 333 -3.70 17.31 -5.20
CA ALA A 333 -4.88 17.77 -5.93
C ALA A 333 -5.49 16.71 -6.86
N SER A 334 -4.65 15.99 -7.61
CA SER A 334 -5.07 14.94 -8.55
C SER A 334 -5.67 13.75 -7.81
N VAL A 335 -5.01 13.30 -6.74
CA VAL A 335 -5.49 12.19 -5.91
C VAL A 335 -6.81 12.55 -5.23
N LEU A 336 -6.93 13.75 -4.66
CA LEU A 336 -8.18 14.21 -4.05
C LEU A 336 -9.32 14.27 -5.08
N ASP A 337 -9.08 14.74 -6.31
CA ASP A 337 -10.10 14.75 -7.36
C ASP A 337 -10.50 13.35 -7.81
N GLN A 338 -9.56 12.40 -7.87
CA GLN A 338 -9.87 11.00 -8.15
C GLN A 338 -10.64 10.32 -7.01
N MET A 339 -10.29 10.61 -5.75
CA MET A 339 -11.05 10.17 -4.56
C MET A 339 -12.50 10.64 -4.63
N ARG A 340 -12.72 11.91 -4.97
CA ARG A 340 -14.07 12.48 -5.15
C ARG A 340 -14.83 11.79 -6.28
N GLN A 341 -14.17 11.44 -7.38
CA GLN A 341 -14.80 10.71 -8.48
C GLN A 341 -15.26 9.32 -8.06
N VAL A 342 -14.39 8.54 -7.42
CA VAL A 342 -14.74 7.21 -6.87
C VAL A 342 -15.90 7.33 -5.88
N TYR A 343 -15.80 8.26 -4.93
CA TYR A 343 -16.86 8.52 -3.96
C TYR A 343 -18.19 8.87 -4.64
N LYS A 344 -18.19 9.78 -5.62
CA LYS A 344 -19.40 10.19 -6.34
C LYS A 344 -20.05 9.01 -7.09
N LEU A 345 -19.25 8.12 -7.68
CA LEU A 345 -19.74 6.96 -8.43
C LEU A 345 -20.35 5.90 -7.51
N LEU A 346 -19.81 5.72 -6.29
CA LEU A 346 -20.18 4.61 -5.39
C LEU A 346 -21.03 5.01 -4.17
N LYS A 347 -21.14 6.30 -3.83
CA LYS A 347 -21.94 6.75 -2.67
C LYS A 347 -23.45 6.56 -2.83
N ASN A 348 -23.90 6.50 -4.09
CA ASN A 348 -25.32 6.36 -4.44
C ASN A 348 -25.67 4.94 -4.91
N THR A 349 -24.80 3.96 -4.66
CA THR A 349 -25.10 2.54 -4.94
C THR A 349 -26.45 2.17 -4.33
N LYS A 350 -27.34 1.61 -5.15
CA LYS A 350 -28.64 1.12 -4.68
C LYS A 350 -28.40 -0.08 -3.77
N GLU A 351 -28.86 0.00 -2.54
CA GLU A 351 -28.65 -1.04 -1.51
C GLU A 351 -29.64 -2.21 -1.69
N VAL A 352 -29.57 -2.85 -2.87
CA VAL A 352 -30.33 -4.05 -3.23
C VAL A 352 -29.40 -5.26 -3.20
N ASP A 353 -29.94 -6.44 -2.90
CA ASP A 353 -29.20 -7.71 -2.91
C ASP A 353 -27.89 -7.69 -2.10
N GLY A 354 -27.89 -6.98 -0.97
CA GLY A 354 -26.73 -6.85 -0.08
C GLY A 354 -25.68 -5.82 -0.50
N LYS A 355 -25.84 -5.14 -1.65
CA LYS A 355 -24.95 -4.05 -2.08
C LYS A 355 -24.89 -2.92 -1.05
N ARG A 356 -23.75 -2.24 -1.00
CA ARG A 356 -23.44 -1.22 0.01
C ARG A 356 -23.00 0.08 -0.64
N LYS A 357 -23.29 1.19 0.04
CA LYS A 357 -22.80 2.51 -0.38
C LYS A 357 -21.38 2.69 0.13
N LEU A 358 -20.51 3.24 -0.71
CA LEU A 358 -19.19 3.63 -0.25
C LEU A 358 -19.30 4.78 0.75
N THR A 359 -18.78 4.59 1.96
CA THR A 359 -18.79 5.60 3.04
C THR A 359 -17.41 5.93 3.60
N ARG A 360 -16.37 5.21 3.16
CA ARG A 360 -14.97 5.49 3.51
C ARG A 360 -14.00 5.15 2.40
N LEU A 361 -13.09 6.05 2.08
CA LEU A 361 -12.00 5.80 1.14
C LEU A 361 -10.68 6.19 1.79
N HIS A 362 -9.68 5.30 1.77
CA HIS A 362 -8.33 5.56 2.25
C HIS A 362 -7.36 5.39 1.09
N VAL A 363 -6.71 6.48 0.69
CA VAL A 363 -5.61 6.44 -0.26
C VAL A 363 -4.29 6.66 0.48
N HIS A 364 -3.43 5.65 0.42
CA HIS A 364 -2.09 5.71 1.00
C HIS A 364 -1.06 6.02 -0.08
N THR A 365 -0.21 7.02 0.16
CA THR A 365 0.87 7.39 -0.76
C THR A 365 2.19 7.45 -0.02
N LEU A 366 3.30 7.51 -0.76
CA LEU A 366 4.61 7.71 -0.17
C LEU A 366 4.69 9.00 0.66
N ALA A 367 4.14 10.11 0.16
CA ALA A 367 4.34 11.44 0.74
C ALA A 367 3.28 11.85 1.77
N TYR A 368 2.07 11.30 1.67
CA TYR A 368 0.94 11.65 2.52
C TYR A 368 -0.10 10.52 2.58
N GLN A 369 -0.98 10.61 3.57
CA GLN A 369 -2.16 9.75 3.72
C GLN A 369 -3.40 10.60 3.54
N ALA A 370 -4.39 10.11 2.81
CA ALA A 370 -5.67 10.78 2.62
C ALA A 370 -6.83 9.84 2.98
N ILE A 371 -7.72 10.28 3.87
CA ILE A 371 -8.91 9.54 4.26
C ILE A 371 -10.15 10.42 4.06
N LEU A 372 -11.13 9.88 3.33
CA LEU A 372 -12.46 10.44 3.16
C LEU A 372 -13.46 9.58 3.94
N THR A 373 -14.33 10.22 4.72
CA THR A 373 -15.41 9.54 5.47
C THR A 373 -16.73 10.30 5.38
N THR A 374 -17.81 9.61 5.03
CA THR A 374 -19.17 10.17 5.06
C THR A 374 -19.60 10.53 6.48
N LYS A 375 -20.19 11.71 6.66
CA LYS A 375 -20.71 12.19 7.95
C LYS A 375 -21.84 11.28 8.42
N GLY A 376 -21.85 10.97 9.71
CA GLY A 376 -22.84 10.06 10.31
C GLY A 376 -22.63 8.58 10.00
N SER A 377 -21.63 8.21 9.19
CA SER A 377 -21.27 6.81 8.98
C SER A 377 -20.71 6.14 10.25
N PRO A 378 -20.60 4.80 10.25
CA PRO A 378 -19.99 4.07 11.36
C PRO A 378 -18.53 4.43 11.60
N TRP A 379 -17.81 4.91 10.59
CA TRP A 379 -16.39 5.26 10.65
C TRP A 379 -16.14 6.48 11.55
N LYS A 380 -15.32 6.31 12.58
CA LYS A 380 -14.98 7.38 13.54
C LYS A 380 -13.56 7.91 13.33
N ASN A 381 -13.21 8.98 14.04
CA ASN A 381 -11.83 9.43 14.27
C ASN A 381 -10.96 9.68 13.02
N THR A 382 -11.54 10.18 11.92
CA THR A 382 -10.86 10.35 10.62
C THR A 382 -9.50 11.04 10.71
N MET A 383 -9.41 12.13 11.48
CA MET A 383 -8.13 12.83 11.74
C MET A 383 -7.08 11.94 12.41
N SER A 384 -7.44 11.25 13.50
CA SER A 384 -6.51 10.37 14.23
C SER A 384 -6.12 9.14 13.42
N ALA A 385 -7.05 8.60 12.62
CA ALA A 385 -6.79 7.52 11.68
C ALA A 385 -5.76 7.92 10.61
N THR A 386 -5.92 9.11 10.04
CA THR A 386 -5.00 9.64 9.02
C THR A 386 -3.59 9.86 9.62
N ALA A 387 -3.51 10.35 10.86
CA ALA A 387 -2.23 10.47 11.58
C ALA A 387 -1.59 9.10 11.85
N LYS A 388 -2.37 8.13 12.35
CA LYS A 388 -1.89 6.79 12.68
C LYS A 388 -1.42 6.03 11.43
N ALA A 389 -2.14 6.17 10.32
CA ALA A 389 -1.72 5.66 9.01
C ALA A 389 -0.36 6.25 8.59
N SER A 390 -0.17 7.57 8.73
CA SER A 390 1.08 8.24 8.38
C SER A 390 2.26 7.78 9.25
N LEU A 391 2.08 7.72 10.58
CA LEU A 391 3.12 7.26 11.51
C LEU A 391 3.46 5.78 11.27
N THR A 392 2.46 4.97 10.96
CA THR A 392 2.65 3.55 10.63
C THR A 392 3.47 3.35 9.37
N ALA A 393 3.28 4.18 8.34
CA ALA A 393 4.10 4.14 7.14
C ALA A 393 5.59 4.24 7.48
N HIS A 394 5.98 5.22 8.31
CA HIS A 394 7.37 5.33 8.77
C HIS A 394 7.80 4.11 9.58
N ARG A 395 7.01 3.74 10.61
CA ARG A 395 7.38 2.66 11.54
C ARG A 395 7.63 1.33 10.82
N HIS A 396 6.77 1.00 9.86
CA HIS A 396 6.91 -0.21 9.05
C HIS A 396 8.15 -0.14 8.15
N VAL A 397 8.29 0.94 7.38
CA VAL A 397 9.37 1.06 6.39
C VAL A 397 10.75 1.13 7.04
N CYS A 398 10.88 1.85 8.16
CA CYS A 398 12.10 1.90 8.96
C CYS A 398 12.27 0.67 9.87
N GLY A 399 11.26 -0.21 9.99
CA GLY A 399 11.30 -1.40 10.85
C GLY A 399 11.49 -1.08 12.33
N SER A 400 10.90 0.01 12.81
CA SER A 400 11.05 0.53 14.17
C SER A 400 9.72 1.07 14.69
N ASN A 401 9.39 0.79 15.95
CA ASN A 401 8.23 1.41 16.61
C ASN A 401 8.44 2.91 16.89
N TRP A 402 9.69 3.35 16.91
CA TRP A 402 10.10 4.73 17.13
C TRP A 402 10.42 5.42 15.82
N ILE A 403 9.99 6.69 15.72
CA ILE A 403 10.25 7.54 14.55
C ILE A 403 11.41 8.46 14.90
N HIS A 404 12.50 8.31 14.16
CA HIS A 404 13.70 9.14 14.29
C HIS A 404 13.68 10.19 13.16
N THR A 405 13.65 11.48 13.50
CA THR A 405 13.59 12.55 12.49
C THR A 405 14.85 12.60 11.63
N GLN A 406 16.00 12.17 12.17
CA GLN A 406 17.27 12.08 11.43
C GLN A 406 17.22 11.06 10.28
N LYS A 407 16.27 10.12 10.34
CA LYS A 407 16.01 9.11 9.32
C LYS A 407 14.72 9.40 8.54
N SER A 408 14.25 10.65 8.59
CA SER A 408 13.00 11.08 8.00
C SER A 408 13.23 12.18 6.97
N LYS A 409 12.43 12.16 5.90
CA LYS A 409 12.31 13.26 4.95
C LYS A 409 10.84 13.61 4.75
N LEU A 410 10.53 14.90 4.71
CA LEU A 410 9.21 15.37 4.32
C LEU A 410 9.18 15.60 2.80
N LEU A 411 8.21 15.00 2.12
CA LEU A 411 7.99 15.19 0.68
C LEU A 411 6.79 16.10 0.37
N LEU A 412 5.88 16.27 1.33
CA LEU A 412 4.74 17.16 1.20
C LEU A 412 5.16 18.60 1.51
N ASP A 413 4.79 19.54 0.64
CA ASP A 413 5.03 20.97 0.83
C ASP A 413 4.19 21.56 1.99
N ASP A 414 4.49 22.79 2.39
CA ASP A 414 3.76 23.54 3.43
C ASP A 414 2.28 23.81 3.09
N SER A 415 1.89 23.63 1.84
CA SER A 415 0.51 23.66 1.42
C SER A 415 0.30 22.86 0.14
N PHE A 416 -0.94 22.45 -0.11
CA PHE A 416 -1.33 21.78 -1.34
C PHE A 416 -2.67 22.32 -1.85
N SER A 417 -2.92 22.21 -3.15
CA SER A 417 -4.24 22.57 -3.72
C SER A 417 -5.26 21.47 -3.44
N SER A 418 -6.48 21.85 -3.09
CA SER A 418 -7.57 20.91 -2.80
C SER A 418 -8.10 20.19 -4.04
N SER A 419 -7.87 20.74 -5.24
CA SER A 419 -8.27 20.21 -6.55
C SER A 419 -7.34 20.74 -7.64
N ILE A 420 -7.31 20.09 -8.82
CA ILE A 420 -6.57 20.60 -9.99
C ILE A 420 -7.21 21.84 -10.62
N SER A 421 -8.48 22.13 -10.26
CA SER A 421 -9.19 23.32 -10.73
C SER A 421 -8.43 24.61 -10.37
N ALA A 422 -8.42 25.57 -11.30
CA ALA A 422 -7.81 26.88 -11.08
C ALA A 422 -8.48 27.69 -9.96
N SER A 423 -9.74 27.41 -9.64
CA SER A 423 -10.48 28.03 -8.54
C SER A 423 -10.31 27.31 -7.19
N SER A 424 -9.43 26.31 -7.11
CA SER A 424 -9.23 25.51 -5.91
C SER A 424 -8.61 26.29 -4.76
N THR A 425 -8.94 25.87 -3.54
CA THR A 425 -8.37 26.44 -2.31
C THR A 425 -7.03 25.79 -2.02
N ARG A 426 -6.05 26.59 -1.56
CA ARG A 426 -4.82 26.03 -0.98
C ARG A 426 -5.05 25.67 0.48
N ILE A 427 -4.69 24.46 0.83
CA ILE A 427 -4.82 23.91 2.18
C ILE A 427 -3.42 23.95 2.83
N PRO A 428 -3.23 24.71 3.92
CA PRO A 428 -1.96 24.74 4.63
C PRO A 428 -1.73 23.46 5.44
N VAL A 429 -0.46 23.09 5.59
CA VAL A 429 0.01 22.05 6.51
C VAL A 429 0.69 22.75 7.68
N HIS A 430 0.02 22.81 8.82
CA HIS A 430 0.57 23.47 10.00
C HIS A 430 1.44 22.49 10.79
N GLU A 431 2.70 22.84 11.07
CA GLU A 431 3.66 21.94 11.75
C GLU A 431 3.13 21.39 13.07
N LYS A 432 2.52 22.24 13.91
CA LYS A 432 1.97 21.84 15.22
C LYS A 432 0.63 21.10 15.13
N ARG A 433 -0.03 21.15 13.98
CA ARG A 433 -1.32 20.51 13.65
C ARG A 433 -1.28 19.94 12.22
N PRO A 434 -0.45 18.92 11.97
CA PRO A 434 -0.06 18.51 10.62
C PRO A 434 -1.13 17.73 9.86
N VAL A 435 -2.23 17.36 10.53
CA VAL A 435 -3.38 16.74 9.86
C VAL A 435 -4.36 17.85 9.45
N SER A 436 -4.48 18.07 8.15
CA SER A 436 -5.40 19.05 7.58
C SER A 436 -6.71 18.36 7.26
N CYS A 437 -7.79 18.73 7.96
CA CYS A 437 -9.12 18.19 7.74
C CYS A 437 -10.11 19.30 7.37
N TRP A 438 -11.01 19.02 6.46
CA TRP A 438 -12.10 19.91 6.07
C TRP A 438 -13.32 19.11 5.62
N ASP A 439 -14.47 19.77 5.62
CA ASP A 439 -15.74 19.18 5.24
C ASP A 439 -16.12 19.59 3.81
N GLU A 440 -16.67 18.65 3.05
CA GLU A 440 -17.28 18.87 1.74
C GLU A 440 -18.62 18.14 1.70
N ASP A 441 -19.68 18.79 1.22
CA ASP A 441 -21.04 18.21 1.13
C ASP A 441 -21.40 17.34 2.37
N ASP A 442 -21.45 16.03 2.16
CA ASP A 442 -21.84 14.97 3.08
C ASP A 442 -20.65 14.21 3.71
N TYR A 443 -19.41 14.64 3.53
CA TYR A 443 -18.21 13.92 4.01
C TYR A 443 -17.12 14.86 4.56
N GLN A 444 -16.14 14.27 5.24
CA GLN A 444 -14.92 14.91 5.71
C GLN A 444 -13.73 14.28 4.99
N ILE A 445 -12.78 15.10 4.55
CA ILE A 445 -11.46 14.66 4.09
C ILE A 445 -10.42 15.08 5.13
N CYS A 446 -9.49 14.19 5.43
CA CYS A 446 -8.27 14.48 6.19
C CYS A 446 -7.03 14.06 5.40
N VAL A 447 -6.00 14.91 5.40
CA VAL A 447 -4.69 14.63 4.81
C VAL A 447 -3.62 14.79 5.88
N ALA A 448 -2.72 13.81 6.00
CA ALA A 448 -1.56 13.89 6.89
C ALA A 448 -0.27 13.64 6.12
N PRO A 449 0.79 14.47 6.31
CA PRO A 449 2.10 14.22 5.73
C PRO A 449 2.69 12.93 6.28
N VAL A 450 3.46 12.21 5.45
CA VAL A 450 4.29 11.08 5.87
C VAL A 450 5.72 11.58 6.11
N LEU A 451 6.29 11.19 7.24
CA LEU A 451 7.73 11.31 7.50
C LEU A 451 8.43 10.14 6.80
N VAL A 452 8.82 10.33 5.54
CA VAL A 452 9.34 9.25 4.70
C VAL A 452 10.66 8.74 5.24
N CYS A 453 10.74 7.44 5.51
CA CYS A 453 11.94 6.80 6.00
C CYS A 453 13.07 6.89 4.96
N THR A 454 14.24 7.43 5.33
CA THR A 454 15.41 7.52 4.45
C THR A 454 16.33 6.30 4.56
N GLN A 455 16.16 5.47 5.60
CA GLN A 455 16.88 4.21 5.81
C GLN A 455 15.91 3.03 5.75
N VAL A 456 15.48 2.71 4.53
CA VAL A 456 14.47 1.69 4.26
C VAL A 456 14.97 0.31 4.69
N LYS A 457 14.19 -0.38 5.53
CA LYS A 457 14.38 -1.80 5.87
C LYS A 457 13.55 -2.70 4.98
N GLN A 458 12.29 -2.33 4.74
CA GLN A 458 11.34 -3.09 3.92
C GLN A 458 10.24 -2.18 3.38
N THR A 459 9.72 -2.47 2.20
CA THR A 459 8.60 -1.71 1.58
C THR A 459 7.38 -2.58 1.29
N ALA A 460 7.56 -3.89 1.10
CA ALA A 460 6.46 -4.84 0.96
C ALA A 460 5.55 -4.84 2.21
N GLY A 461 4.25 -5.03 1.99
CA GLY A 461 3.23 -4.94 3.03
C GLY A 461 3.03 -3.52 3.60
N GLY A 462 3.63 -2.48 3.00
CA GLY A 462 3.52 -1.10 3.48
C GLY A 462 2.08 -0.61 3.50
N GLY A 463 1.37 -0.72 2.37
CA GLY A 463 -0.04 -0.37 2.25
C GLY A 463 -0.91 -1.12 3.26
N ASP A 464 -0.75 -2.44 3.34
CA ASP A 464 -1.48 -3.31 4.27
C ASP A 464 -1.34 -2.86 5.73
N ASN A 465 -0.12 -2.54 6.17
CA ASN A 465 0.13 -2.06 7.52
C ASN A 465 -0.51 -0.68 7.77
N ILE A 466 -0.41 0.22 6.79
CA ILE A 466 -0.97 1.57 6.84
C ILE A 466 -2.50 1.54 6.93
N SER A 467 -3.14 0.80 6.03
CA SER A 467 -4.59 0.60 5.98
C SER A 467 -5.10 -0.03 7.26
N SER A 468 -4.44 -1.09 7.76
CA SER A 468 -4.83 -1.77 9.00
C SER A 468 -4.78 -0.87 10.23
N ALA A 469 -3.67 -0.15 10.41
CA ALA A 469 -3.49 0.71 11.58
C ALA A 469 -4.47 1.90 11.56
N GLY A 470 -4.72 2.47 10.38
CA GLY A 470 -5.72 3.51 10.18
C GLY A 470 -7.14 2.99 10.40
N LEU A 471 -7.49 1.84 9.82
CA LEU A 471 -8.82 1.23 9.90
C LEU A 471 -9.20 0.91 11.34
N LEU A 472 -8.30 0.31 12.12
CA LEU A 472 -8.58 -0.13 13.50
C LEU A 472 -9.14 1.01 14.35
N VAL A 473 -8.60 2.22 14.22
CA VAL A 473 -9.03 3.34 15.05
C VAL A 473 -10.32 4.03 14.58
N GLN A 474 -10.87 3.59 13.44
CA GLN A 474 -12.14 4.07 12.90
C GLN A 474 -13.30 3.10 13.18
N VAL A 475 -13.01 1.93 13.73
CA VAL A 475 -14.02 0.93 14.10
C VAL A 475 -14.37 1.04 15.58
N ASN A 476 -15.62 0.72 15.91
CA ASN A 476 -16.11 0.69 17.29
C ASN A 476 -15.98 -0.70 17.90
#